data_AF-A0A3A4ZTB8-F1
#
_entry.id   AF-A0A3A4ZTB8-F1
#
_cell.length_a   1.000
_cell.length_b   1.000
_cell.length_c   1.000
_cell.angle_alpha   90.00
_cell.angle_beta   90.00
_cell.angle_gamma   90.00
#
_symmetry.space_group_name_H-M   'P 1'
#
loop_
_entity.id
_entity.type
_entity.pdbx_description
1 polymer ?
#
loop_
_entity_poly.entity_id
_entity_poly.type
_entity_poly.pdbx_seq_one_letter_code
_entity_poly.pdbx_strand_id
1 'polypeptide(L)'
;MSQIDMLINQLQNFEATNPPDTNVLTAWKIMYASLEPFKRALNNNDVVTIIHGSMQYNDPHHLDLDLAFVARDDQQIRNGYIAIKLDKIQDAFEGLNNWPSLGENQGHCHAEITPFSIEKIKKDAQAYESGARVFDGQNDSADLFLAYILSSKLVYPEQEEMYREMQNQAQGILRSSPILRNAVTKVLEETLKTRQERNMEKQVPRPGFEPG
;
A
#
# COMPACT_ATOMS: atom_id res chain seq x y z
N MET A 1 7.20 -21.92 -8.99
CA MET A 1 7.05 -20.59 -8.35
C MET A 1 6.81 -19.59 -9.46
N SER A 2 5.77 -18.75 -9.38
CA SER A 2 5.49 -17.77 -10.44
C SER A 2 6.42 -16.55 -10.35
N GLN A 3 6.58 -15.79 -11.44
CA GLN A 3 7.38 -14.55 -11.43
C GLN A 3 6.85 -13.53 -10.40
N ILE A 4 5.52 -13.44 -10.25
CA ILE A 4 4.87 -12.60 -9.23
C ILE A 4 5.27 -13.06 -7.82
N ASP A 5 5.25 -14.36 -7.53
CA ASP A 5 5.68 -14.88 -6.22
C ASP A 5 7.16 -14.54 -5.95
N MET A 6 8.02 -14.63 -6.98
CA MET A 6 9.43 -14.25 -6.86
C MET A 6 9.61 -12.76 -6.54
N LEU A 7 8.88 -11.88 -7.21
CA LEU A 7 8.93 -10.43 -6.99
C LEU A 7 8.41 -10.07 -5.60
N ILE A 8 7.29 -10.67 -5.16
CA ILE A 8 6.75 -10.47 -3.80
C ILE A 8 7.79 -10.92 -2.76
N ASN A 9 8.40 -12.09 -2.93
CA ASN A 9 9.44 -12.56 -2.01
C ASN A 9 10.65 -11.61 -1.98
N GLN A 10 11.02 -11.00 -3.10
CA GLN A 10 12.10 -10.01 -3.16
C GLN A 10 11.73 -8.73 -2.41
N LEU A 11 10.51 -8.23 -2.54
CA LEU A 11 10.00 -7.07 -1.79
C LEU A 11 9.97 -7.36 -0.28
N GLN A 12 9.47 -8.54 0.13
CA GLN A 12 9.46 -8.95 1.54
C GLN A 12 10.87 -9.07 2.12
N ASN A 13 11.83 -9.59 1.35
CA ASN A 13 13.24 -9.63 1.77
C ASN A 13 13.83 -8.22 1.92
N PHE A 14 13.42 -7.28 1.07
CA PHE A 14 13.82 -5.88 1.19
C PHE A 14 13.31 -5.26 2.49
N GLU A 15 12.08 -5.55 2.91
CA GLU A 15 11.56 -5.14 4.23
C GLU A 15 12.38 -5.72 5.38
N ALA A 16 12.69 -7.03 5.32
CA ALA A 16 13.37 -7.73 6.39
C ALA A 16 14.84 -7.30 6.59
N THR A 17 15.48 -6.77 5.54
CA THR A 17 16.92 -6.41 5.56
C THR A 17 17.18 -4.95 5.89
N ASN A 18 16.17 -4.08 5.88
CA ASN A 18 16.33 -2.67 6.27
C ASN A 18 16.28 -2.52 7.80
N PRO A 19 17.33 -1.97 8.43
CA PRO A 19 17.36 -1.79 9.88
C PRO A 19 16.31 -0.76 10.32
N PRO A 20 15.56 -1.00 11.42
CA PRO A 20 14.49 -0.11 11.87
C PRO A 20 14.96 1.34 12.07
N ASP A 21 14.21 2.30 11.55
CA ASP A 21 14.47 3.74 11.68
C ASP A 21 13.54 4.40 12.70
N THR A 22 14.05 5.34 13.50
CA THR A 22 13.28 5.98 14.58
C THR A 22 12.14 6.86 14.06
N ASN A 23 12.34 7.57 12.95
CA ASN A 23 11.29 8.40 12.34
C ASN A 23 10.18 7.51 11.80
N VAL A 24 10.53 6.42 11.11
CA VAL A 24 9.55 5.45 10.61
C VAL A 24 8.78 4.80 11.75
N LEU A 25 9.46 4.35 12.82
CA LEU A 25 8.80 3.78 14.00
C LEU A 25 7.85 4.78 14.69
N THR A 26 8.21 6.06 14.70
CA THR A 26 7.34 7.12 15.22
C THR A 26 6.12 7.31 14.32
N ALA A 27 6.30 7.33 13.00
CA ALA A 27 5.21 7.39 12.03
C ALA A 27 4.23 6.22 12.19
N TRP A 28 4.73 4.99 12.39
CA TRP A 28 3.90 3.83 12.69
C TRP A 28 3.05 4.03 13.95
N LYS A 29 3.64 4.52 15.05
CA LYS A 29 2.90 4.78 16.29
C LYS A 29 1.79 5.81 16.10
N ILE A 30 2.10 6.88 15.36
CA ILE A 30 1.13 7.93 15.03
C ILE A 30 0.00 7.35 14.19
N MET A 31 0.32 6.60 13.14
CA MET A 31 -0.65 5.92 12.30
C MET A 31 -1.58 5.00 13.08
N TYR A 32 -1.03 4.13 13.94
CA TYR A 32 -1.87 3.26 14.76
C TYR A 32 -2.78 4.06 15.69
N ALA A 33 -2.28 5.11 16.33
CA ALA A 33 -3.09 5.96 17.20
C ALA A 33 -4.22 6.67 16.44
N SER A 34 -3.95 7.15 15.22
CA SER A 34 -4.95 7.82 14.38
C SER A 34 -6.01 6.87 13.83
N LEU A 35 -5.65 5.61 13.54
CA LEU A 35 -6.60 4.61 13.01
C LEU A 35 -7.40 3.89 14.11
N GLU A 36 -6.91 3.87 15.36
CA GLU A 36 -7.54 3.14 16.46
C GLU A 36 -9.05 3.44 16.66
N PRO A 37 -9.53 4.71 16.58
CA PRO A 37 -10.96 5.01 16.70
C PRO A 37 -11.83 4.33 15.64
N PHE A 38 -11.26 3.99 14.49
CA PHE A 38 -11.95 3.43 13.33
C PHE A 38 -11.89 1.90 13.27
N LYS A 39 -10.96 1.29 14.01
CA LYS A 39 -10.68 -0.15 14.02
C LYS A 39 -11.93 -1.03 14.14
N ARG A 40 -12.82 -0.72 15.09
CA ARG A 40 -14.06 -1.48 15.30
C ARG A 40 -15.00 -1.38 14.10
N ALA A 41 -15.11 -0.20 13.49
CA ALA A 41 -15.96 0.01 12.33
C ALA A 41 -15.39 -0.72 11.10
N LEU A 42 -14.08 -0.70 10.89
CA LEU A 42 -13.39 -1.45 9.83
C LEU A 42 -13.66 -2.95 9.95
N ASN A 43 -13.46 -3.53 11.15
CA ASN A 43 -13.68 -4.95 11.40
C ASN A 43 -15.16 -5.37 11.24
N ASN A 44 -16.11 -4.56 11.73
CA ASN A 44 -17.53 -4.87 11.62
C ASN A 44 -18.07 -4.82 10.18
N ASN A 45 -17.36 -4.16 9.27
CA ASN A 45 -17.76 -4.02 7.87
C ASN A 45 -16.88 -4.85 6.92
N ASP A 46 -16.07 -5.77 7.45
CA ASP A 46 -15.13 -6.60 6.68
C ASP A 46 -14.21 -5.79 5.75
N VAL A 47 -13.72 -4.64 6.24
CA VAL A 47 -12.77 -3.79 5.53
C VAL A 47 -11.37 -4.02 6.08
N VAL A 48 -10.51 -4.66 5.29
CA VAL A 48 -9.11 -4.88 5.59
C VAL A 48 -8.31 -3.61 5.37
N THR A 49 -7.46 -3.24 6.32
CA THR A 49 -6.54 -2.11 6.19
C THR A 49 -5.13 -2.61 5.92
N ILE A 50 -4.58 -2.22 4.78
CA ILE A 50 -3.21 -2.51 4.39
C ILE A 50 -2.45 -1.20 4.20
N ILE A 51 -1.14 -1.26 4.39
CA ILE A 51 -0.23 -0.18 4.09
C ILE A 51 0.75 -0.63 3.02
N HIS A 52 0.97 0.23 2.04
CA HIS A 52 1.99 0.07 1.03
C HIS A 52 3.02 1.20 1.16
N GLY A 53 3.98 1.23 0.24
CA GLY A 53 4.85 2.40 0.14
C GLY A 53 6.02 2.45 1.13
N SER A 54 6.54 3.65 1.35
CA SER A 54 7.82 3.89 2.05
C SER A 54 7.86 3.43 3.50
N MET A 55 6.75 3.56 4.24
CA MET A 55 6.67 3.13 5.64
C MET A 55 6.82 1.61 5.81
N GLN A 56 6.32 0.82 4.85
CA GLN A 56 6.50 -0.64 4.81
C GLN A 56 7.98 -1.02 4.67
N TYR A 57 8.74 -0.26 3.88
CA TYR A 57 10.15 -0.53 3.56
C TYR A 57 11.15 0.24 4.43
N ASN A 58 10.70 0.86 5.52
CA ASN A 58 11.54 1.61 6.44
C ASN A 58 12.39 2.69 5.75
N ASP A 59 11.72 3.54 4.96
CA ASP A 59 12.33 4.64 4.22
C ASP A 59 12.03 6.02 4.85
N PRO A 60 12.94 6.56 5.69
CA PRO A 60 12.70 7.81 6.43
C PRO A 60 12.77 9.07 5.58
N HIS A 61 13.29 9.00 4.35
CA HIS A 61 13.43 10.18 3.46
C HIS A 61 12.20 10.45 2.60
N HIS A 62 11.32 9.46 2.48
CA HIS A 62 10.12 9.53 1.65
C HIS A 62 8.91 9.12 2.47
N LEU A 63 8.84 9.58 3.72
CA LEU A 63 7.87 9.13 4.71
C LEU A 63 6.46 9.64 4.38
N ASP A 64 5.75 8.86 3.56
CA ASP A 64 4.39 9.07 3.10
C ASP A 64 3.48 8.03 3.73
N LEU A 65 2.20 8.37 3.89
CA LEU A 65 1.21 7.44 4.42
C LEU A 65 0.35 6.92 3.27
N ASP A 66 0.67 5.72 2.81
CA ASP A 66 -0.06 5.07 1.72
C ASP A 66 -0.95 3.95 2.27
N LEU A 67 -2.19 4.28 2.62
CA LEU A 67 -3.17 3.35 3.18
C LEU A 67 -4.16 2.89 2.11
N ALA A 68 -4.37 1.59 2.03
CA ALA A 68 -5.41 0.99 1.22
C ALA A 68 -6.46 0.28 2.08
N PHE A 69 -7.72 0.49 1.74
CA PHE A 69 -8.87 -0.12 2.39
C PHE A 69 -9.53 -1.10 1.42
N VAL A 70 -9.49 -2.39 1.76
CA VAL A 70 -9.89 -3.48 0.87
C VAL A 70 -11.12 -4.19 1.42
N ALA A 71 -12.14 -4.38 0.60
CA ALA A 71 -13.29 -5.23 0.94
C ALA A 71 -13.61 -6.25 -0.16
N ARG A 72 -14.51 -7.18 0.14
CA ARG A 72 -14.91 -8.19 -0.86
C ARG A 72 -15.79 -7.57 -1.94
N ASP A 73 -16.69 -6.67 -1.55
CA ASP A 73 -17.65 -6.01 -2.45
C ASP A 73 -17.74 -4.49 -2.26
N ASP A 74 -18.37 -3.82 -3.22
CA ASP A 74 -18.50 -2.36 -3.25
C ASP A 74 -19.41 -1.83 -2.12
N GLN A 75 -20.36 -2.63 -1.64
CA GLN A 75 -21.27 -2.22 -0.57
C GLN A 75 -20.54 -2.19 0.77
N GLN A 76 -19.64 -3.13 1.03
CA GLN A 76 -18.75 -3.13 2.20
C GLN A 76 -17.83 -1.91 2.21
N ILE A 77 -17.21 -1.57 1.07
CA ILE A 77 -16.44 -0.33 0.95
C ILE A 77 -17.32 0.90 1.18
N ARG A 78 -18.53 0.96 0.61
CA ARG A 78 -19.45 2.10 0.83
C ARG A 78 -19.90 2.21 2.27
N ASN A 79 -20.25 1.11 2.92
CA ASN A 79 -20.62 1.07 4.33
C ASN A 79 -19.45 1.49 5.20
N GLY A 80 -18.24 1.01 4.88
CA GLY A 80 -16.99 1.47 5.45
C GLY A 80 -16.83 2.98 5.27
N TYR A 81 -16.87 3.49 4.04
CA TYR A 81 -16.70 4.90 3.71
C TYR A 81 -17.69 5.81 4.48
N ILE A 82 -18.97 5.42 4.56
CA ILE A 82 -20.02 6.16 5.26
C ILE A 82 -19.86 6.07 6.79
N ALA A 83 -19.54 4.90 7.33
CA ALA A 83 -19.44 4.68 8.77
C ALA A 83 -18.10 5.17 9.36
N ILE A 84 -17.02 5.02 8.60
CA ILE A 84 -15.64 5.30 8.99
C ILE A 84 -15.28 6.75 8.69
N LYS A 85 -15.94 7.39 7.71
CA LYS A 85 -15.59 8.72 7.23
C LYS A 85 -14.12 8.74 6.82
N LEU A 86 -13.79 7.99 5.78
CA LEU A 86 -12.41 7.82 5.30
C LEU A 86 -11.74 9.17 4.97
N ASP A 87 -12.53 10.17 4.55
CA ASP A 87 -12.12 11.57 4.44
C ASP A 87 -11.55 12.14 5.74
N LYS A 88 -12.15 11.79 6.88
CA LYS A 88 -11.66 12.21 8.20
C LYS A 88 -10.38 11.52 8.63
N ILE A 89 -10.06 10.36 8.06
CA ILE A 89 -8.77 9.72 8.31
C ILE A 89 -7.67 10.57 7.67
N GLN A 90 -7.87 11.00 6.42
CA GLN A 90 -6.93 11.90 5.74
C GLN A 90 -6.78 13.23 6.50
N ASP A 91 -7.89 13.88 6.87
CA ASP A 91 -7.84 15.11 7.68
C ASP A 91 -7.11 14.90 9.02
N ALA A 92 -7.36 13.75 9.66
CA ALA A 92 -6.70 13.40 10.92
C ALA A 92 -5.22 13.12 10.75
N PHE A 93 -4.72 12.83 9.54
CA PHE A 93 -3.31 12.68 9.24
C PHE A 93 -2.66 14.01 8.85
N GLU A 94 -3.29 14.77 7.96
CA GLU A 94 -2.79 16.06 7.50
C GLU A 94 -2.83 17.13 8.61
N GLY A 95 -3.74 17.00 9.58
CA GLY A 95 -3.82 17.89 10.75
C GLY A 95 -2.81 17.59 11.86
N LEU A 96 -1.94 16.58 11.71
CA LEU A 96 -0.97 16.20 12.74
C LEU A 96 0.25 17.10 12.74
N ASN A 97 0.40 17.89 13.80
CA ASN A 97 1.60 18.72 14.01
C ASN A 97 2.81 17.93 14.53
N ASN A 98 2.67 16.62 14.77
CA ASN A 98 3.70 15.75 15.33
C ASN A 98 4.25 14.71 14.34
N TRP A 99 3.95 14.85 13.04
CA TRP A 99 4.59 14.02 12.02
C TRP A 99 6.11 14.17 12.09
N PRO A 100 6.90 13.07 11.96
CA PRO A 100 8.35 13.17 12.02
C PRO A 100 8.88 14.16 10.99
N SER A 101 9.76 15.08 11.44
CA SER A 101 10.39 16.04 10.54
C SER A 101 11.25 15.32 9.51
N LEU A 102 11.00 15.60 8.23
CA LEU A 102 11.78 15.10 7.10
C LEU A 102 13.07 15.94 6.86
N GLY A 103 13.36 16.92 7.72
CA GLY A 103 14.47 17.87 7.58
C GLY A 103 14.06 19.18 6.92
N GLU A 104 14.97 20.16 6.89
CA GLU A 104 14.68 21.58 6.55
C GLU A 104 14.17 21.86 5.13
N ASN A 105 14.13 20.85 4.24
CA ASN A 105 13.80 21.05 2.82
C ASN A 105 12.97 19.90 2.18
N GLN A 106 12.35 19.02 2.97
CA GLN A 106 11.62 17.87 2.43
C GLN A 106 10.18 17.85 2.95
N GLY A 107 9.24 18.10 2.03
CA GLY A 107 7.86 17.55 1.98
C GLY A 107 6.92 17.69 3.19
N HIS A 108 5.69 18.07 2.91
CA HIS A 108 4.56 17.74 3.78
C HIS A 108 4.32 16.22 3.75
N CYS A 109 3.85 15.64 4.86
CA CYS A 109 3.29 14.29 4.86
C CYS A 109 2.12 14.26 3.86
N HIS A 110 2.21 13.42 2.81
CA HIS A 110 1.06 13.10 1.99
C HIS A 110 0.40 11.82 2.52
N ALA A 111 -0.92 11.88 2.71
CA ALA A 111 -1.71 10.71 3.03
C ALA A 111 -2.52 10.32 1.79
N GLU A 112 -2.16 9.20 1.17
CA GLU A 112 -2.95 8.58 0.12
C GLU A 112 -3.88 7.53 0.75
N ILE A 113 -5.19 7.73 0.60
CA ILE A 113 -6.22 6.80 1.09
C ILE A 113 -6.97 6.22 -0.09
N THR A 114 -6.76 4.92 -0.33
CA THR A 114 -7.24 4.25 -1.55
C THR A 114 -8.22 3.13 -1.20
N PRO A 115 -9.54 3.38 -1.31
CA PRO A 115 -10.55 2.35 -1.10
C PRO A 115 -10.81 1.53 -2.38
N PHE A 116 -10.82 0.20 -2.28
CA PHE A 116 -11.19 -0.65 -3.41
C PHE A 116 -11.79 -2.00 -2.98
N SER A 117 -12.51 -2.63 -3.89
CA SER A 117 -13.13 -3.94 -3.66
C SER A 117 -12.60 -5.01 -4.62
N ILE A 118 -12.57 -6.26 -4.16
CA ILE A 118 -12.26 -7.40 -5.02
C ILE A 118 -13.29 -7.53 -6.16
N GLU A 119 -14.55 -7.19 -5.91
CA GLU A 119 -15.60 -7.15 -6.93
C GLU A 119 -15.28 -6.15 -8.05
N LYS A 120 -14.85 -4.94 -7.71
CA LYS A 120 -14.42 -3.93 -8.70
C LYS A 120 -13.25 -4.45 -9.53
N ILE A 121 -12.24 -5.05 -8.90
CA ILE A 121 -11.10 -5.65 -9.61
C ILE A 121 -11.57 -6.73 -10.58
N LYS A 122 -12.55 -7.57 -10.20
CA LYS A 122 -13.14 -8.59 -11.10
C LYS A 122 -13.87 -7.95 -12.29
N LYS A 123 -14.65 -6.89 -12.06
CA LYS A 123 -15.34 -6.15 -13.14
C LYS A 123 -14.34 -5.51 -14.09
N ASP A 124 -13.30 -4.88 -13.56
CA ASP A 124 -12.25 -4.25 -14.34
C ASP A 124 -11.46 -5.30 -15.14
N ALA A 125 -11.15 -6.46 -14.55
CA ALA A 125 -10.54 -7.59 -15.24
C ALA A 125 -11.36 -8.03 -16.46
N GLN A 126 -12.68 -8.17 -16.29
CA GLN A 126 -13.57 -8.52 -17.40
C GLN A 126 -13.57 -7.46 -18.51
N ALA A 127 -13.56 -6.17 -18.14
CA ALA A 127 -13.53 -5.07 -19.09
C ALA A 127 -12.21 -5.01 -19.90
N TYR A 128 -11.07 -5.36 -19.28
CA TYR A 128 -9.79 -5.49 -19.99
C TYR A 128 -9.82 -6.65 -20.99
N GLU A 129 -10.30 -7.82 -20.57
CA GLU A 129 -10.38 -9.01 -21.43
C GLU A 129 -11.35 -8.82 -22.60
N SER A 130 -12.42 -8.04 -22.41
CA SER A 130 -13.36 -7.71 -23.49
C SER A 130 -12.89 -6.56 -24.38
N GLY A 131 -11.75 -5.93 -24.08
CA GLY A 131 -11.25 -4.73 -24.77
C GLY A 131 -12.09 -3.46 -24.53
N ALA A 132 -13.01 -3.48 -23.55
CA ALA A 132 -13.82 -2.32 -23.19
C ALA A 132 -13.03 -1.28 -22.37
N ARG A 133 -11.89 -1.69 -21.80
CA ARG A 133 -10.95 -0.83 -21.08
C ARG A 133 -9.51 -1.12 -21.56
N VAL A 134 -8.68 -0.09 -21.59
CA VAL A 134 -7.23 -0.17 -21.85
C VAL A 134 -6.46 0.29 -20.63
N PHE A 135 -5.25 -0.24 -20.44
CA PHE A 135 -4.38 0.19 -19.35
C PHE A 135 -3.85 1.60 -19.66
N ASP A 136 -4.20 2.56 -18.82
CA ASP A 136 -3.81 3.96 -18.93
C ASP A 136 -2.82 4.41 -17.85
N GLY A 137 -2.44 3.50 -16.94
CA GLY A 137 -1.42 3.74 -15.91
C GLY A 137 -1.82 4.76 -14.84
N GLN A 138 -3.10 5.06 -14.69
CA GLN A 138 -3.58 5.95 -13.62
C GLN A 138 -3.83 5.19 -12.31
N ASN A 139 -3.75 5.90 -11.18
CA ASN A 139 -3.82 5.41 -9.78
C ASN A 139 -5.13 4.67 -9.36
N ASP A 140 -5.98 4.26 -10.30
CA ASP A 140 -7.25 3.57 -10.05
C ASP A 140 -7.44 2.38 -11.02
N SER A 141 -6.34 1.66 -11.25
CA SER A 141 -6.27 0.52 -12.16
C SER A 141 -6.18 -0.80 -11.39
N ALA A 142 -6.85 -1.83 -11.91
CA ALA A 142 -6.97 -3.12 -11.25
C ALA A 142 -5.62 -3.81 -10.99
N ASP A 143 -4.62 -3.55 -11.82
CA ASP A 143 -3.25 -4.02 -11.66
C ASP A 143 -2.54 -3.39 -10.45
N LEU A 144 -2.71 -2.09 -10.19
CA LEU A 144 -2.17 -1.45 -8.98
C LEU A 144 -2.80 -2.07 -7.72
N PHE A 145 -4.12 -2.22 -7.69
CA PHE A 145 -4.81 -2.80 -6.53
C PHE A 145 -4.46 -4.27 -6.29
N LEU A 146 -4.32 -5.05 -7.36
CA LEU A 146 -3.83 -6.43 -7.27
C LEU A 146 -2.40 -6.47 -6.74
N ALA A 147 -1.52 -5.58 -7.20
CA ALA A 147 -0.15 -5.48 -6.68
C ALA A 147 -0.14 -5.11 -5.19
N TYR A 148 -1.01 -4.19 -4.75
CA TYR A 148 -1.15 -3.82 -3.34
C TYR A 148 -1.63 -5.00 -2.49
N ILE A 149 -2.71 -5.69 -2.86
CA ILE A 149 -3.21 -6.86 -2.09
C ILE A 149 -2.11 -7.92 -1.90
N LEU A 150 -1.25 -8.10 -2.90
CA LEU A 150 -0.27 -9.17 -2.91
C LEU A 150 1.05 -8.81 -2.22
N SER A 151 1.43 -7.53 -2.21
CA SER A 151 2.75 -7.10 -1.70
C SER A 151 2.67 -6.24 -0.43
N SER A 152 1.50 -5.76 -0.03
CA SER A 152 1.36 -4.84 1.10
C SER A 152 1.40 -5.52 2.47
N LYS A 153 1.73 -4.73 3.49
CA LYS A 153 1.70 -5.14 4.88
C LYS A 153 0.30 -4.96 5.49
N LEU A 154 -0.15 -5.96 6.23
CA LEU A 154 -1.40 -5.88 7.00
C LEU A 154 -1.22 -4.96 8.21
N VAL A 155 -2.16 -4.04 8.43
CA VAL A 155 -2.13 -3.11 9.58
C VAL A 155 -2.64 -3.80 10.85
N TYR A 156 -3.76 -4.52 10.76
CA TYR A 156 -4.41 -5.18 11.91
C TYR A 156 -4.26 -6.70 11.86
N PRO A 157 -3.48 -7.32 12.77
CA PRO A 157 -3.26 -8.77 12.76
C PRO A 157 -4.53 -9.61 12.82
N GLU A 158 -5.58 -9.14 13.49
CA GLU A 158 -6.86 -9.84 13.56
C GLU A 158 -7.58 -9.97 12.20
N GLN A 159 -7.17 -9.20 11.19
CA GLN A 159 -7.72 -9.26 9.84
C GLN A 159 -7.00 -10.29 8.94
N GLU A 160 -6.04 -11.06 9.49
CA GLU A 160 -5.17 -11.96 8.71
C GLU A 160 -5.93 -12.98 7.87
N GLU A 161 -6.94 -13.64 8.46
CA GLU A 161 -7.75 -14.63 7.74
C GLU A 161 -8.43 -14.02 6.51
N MET A 162 -9.09 -12.87 6.70
CA MET A 162 -9.77 -12.14 5.64
C MET A 162 -8.81 -11.62 4.58
N TYR A 163 -7.64 -11.12 4.99
CA TYR A 163 -6.63 -10.65 4.06
C TYR A 163 -6.09 -11.80 3.19
N ARG A 164 -5.82 -12.96 3.80
CA ARG A 164 -5.39 -14.17 3.08
C ARG A 164 -6.46 -14.64 2.07
N GLU A 165 -7.74 -14.57 2.42
CA GLU A 165 -8.82 -14.86 1.48
C GLU A 165 -8.80 -13.90 0.28
N MET A 166 -8.60 -12.60 0.51
CA MET A 166 -8.52 -11.60 -0.55
C MET A 166 -7.29 -11.84 -1.45
N GLN A 167 -6.14 -12.22 -0.88
CA GLN A 167 -4.95 -12.62 -1.62
C GLN A 167 -5.21 -13.84 -2.50
N ASN A 168 -5.90 -14.86 -1.99
CA ASN A 168 -6.28 -16.03 -2.78
C ASN A 168 -7.20 -15.66 -3.96
N GLN A 169 -8.15 -14.73 -3.74
CA GLN A 169 -9.01 -14.21 -4.81
C GLN A 169 -8.22 -13.42 -5.86
N ALA A 170 -7.29 -12.55 -5.43
CA ALA A 170 -6.40 -11.80 -6.31
C ALA A 170 -5.56 -12.74 -7.19
N GLN A 171 -4.98 -13.79 -6.59
CA GLN A 171 -4.26 -14.81 -7.35
C GLN A 171 -5.16 -15.55 -8.34
N GLY A 172 -6.41 -15.84 -7.96
CA GLY A 172 -7.42 -16.42 -8.86
C GLY A 172 -7.67 -15.55 -10.09
N ILE A 173 -7.84 -14.24 -9.90
CA ILE A 173 -8.03 -13.26 -10.99
C ILE A 173 -6.82 -13.27 -11.93
N LEU A 174 -5.60 -13.24 -11.38
CA LEU A 174 -4.37 -13.26 -12.18
C LEU A 174 -4.16 -14.56 -12.96
N ARG A 175 -4.65 -15.70 -12.43
CA ARG A 175 -4.65 -16.98 -13.16
C ARG A 175 -5.60 -16.93 -14.36
N SER A 176 -6.72 -16.24 -14.22
CA SER A 176 -7.75 -16.11 -15.26
C SER A 176 -7.52 -14.97 -16.26
N SER A 177 -6.70 -13.96 -15.93
CA SER A 177 -6.39 -12.83 -16.81
C SER A 177 -4.87 -12.71 -17.06
N PRO A 178 -4.36 -13.22 -18.20
CA PRO A 178 -2.96 -13.07 -18.58
C PRO A 178 -2.56 -11.59 -18.75
N ILE A 179 -3.49 -10.74 -19.19
CA ILE A 179 -3.21 -9.31 -19.41
C ILE A 179 -2.95 -8.62 -18.06
N LEU A 180 -3.82 -8.81 -17.07
CA LEU A 180 -3.59 -8.30 -15.72
C LEU A 180 -2.34 -8.89 -15.08
N ARG A 181 -2.07 -10.18 -15.32
CA ARG A 181 -0.84 -10.80 -14.83
C ARG A 181 0.41 -10.06 -15.30
N ASN A 182 0.47 -9.70 -16.58
CA ASN A 182 1.61 -8.96 -17.13
C ASN A 182 1.69 -7.53 -16.57
N ALA A 183 0.54 -6.86 -16.42
CA ALA A 183 0.50 -5.52 -15.85
C ALA A 183 0.96 -5.51 -14.38
N VAL A 184 0.45 -6.42 -13.55
CA VAL A 184 0.88 -6.58 -12.14
C VAL A 184 2.36 -6.91 -12.04
N THR A 185 2.88 -7.79 -12.90
CA THR A 185 4.33 -8.08 -12.94
C THR A 185 5.14 -6.80 -13.14
N LYS A 186 4.75 -5.94 -14.10
CA LYS A 186 5.45 -4.67 -14.35
C LYS A 186 5.37 -3.73 -13.16
N VAL A 187 4.20 -3.57 -12.54
CA VAL A 187 4.03 -2.74 -11.34
C VAL A 187 4.97 -3.20 -10.22
N LEU A 188 5.07 -4.52 -9.98
CA LEU A 188 5.94 -5.08 -8.95
C LEU A 188 7.44 -4.91 -9.31
N GLU A 189 7.81 -5.06 -10.59
CA GLU A 189 9.17 -4.82 -11.08
C GLU A 189 9.59 -3.36 -10.89
N GLU A 190 8.72 -2.43 -11.28
CA GLU A 190 8.95 -0.98 -11.11
C GLU A 190 9.05 -0.62 -9.62
N THR A 191 8.17 -1.16 -8.79
CA THR A 191 8.22 -0.98 -7.33
C THR A 191 9.56 -1.44 -6.78
N LEU A 192 10.00 -2.66 -7.11
CA LEU A 192 11.27 -3.20 -6.63
C LEU A 192 12.45 -2.36 -7.10
N LYS A 193 12.45 -1.93 -8.37
CA LYS A 193 13.49 -1.07 -8.94
C LYS A 193 13.58 0.25 -8.18
N THR A 194 12.47 0.94 -7.97
CA THR A 194 12.44 2.19 -7.19
C THR A 194 12.97 2.01 -5.78
N ARG A 195 12.66 0.87 -5.12
CA ARG A 195 13.19 0.58 -3.78
C ARG A 195 14.70 0.34 -3.79
N GLN A 196 15.20 -0.38 -4.79
CA GLN A 196 16.64 -0.59 -4.96
C GLN A 196 17.39 0.72 -5.20
N GLU A 197 16.87 1.59 -6.07
CA GLU A 197 17.43 2.91 -6.37
C GLU A 197 17.50 3.79 -5.10
N ARG A 198 16.40 3.90 -4.35
CA ARG A 198 16.36 4.67 -3.10
C ARG A 198 17.31 4.12 -2.01
N ASN A 199 17.57 2.82 -1.99
CA ASN A 199 18.55 2.25 -1.04
C ASN A 199 19.99 2.60 -1.42
N MET A 200 20.29 2.65 -2.72
CA MET A 200 21.60 3.08 -3.20
C MET A 200 21.86 4.55 -2.87
N GLU A 201 20.84 5.42 -2.97
CA GLU A 201 20.93 6.83 -2.58
C GLU A 201 21.31 7.03 -1.10
N LYS A 202 20.83 6.15 -0.20
CA LYS A 202 21.21 6.18 1.23
C LYS A 202 22.69 5.86 1.48
N GLN A 203 23.33 5.11 0.58
CA GLN A 203 24.71 4.65 0.74
C GLN A 203 25.75 5.58 0.11
N VAL A 204 25.34 6.54 -0.71
CA VAL A 204 26.23 7.54 -1.28
C VAL A 204 26.37 8.70 -0.27
N PRO A 205 27.58 8.95 0.28
CA PRO A 205 27.80 10.13 1.12
C PRO A 205 27.47 11.38 0.30
N ARG A 206 26.58 12.23 0.80
CA ARG A 206 26.37 13.54 0.17
C ARG A 206 27.71 14.28 0.21
N PRO A 207 28.27 14.72 -0.93
CA PRO A 207 29.51 15.49 -0.92
C PRO A 207 29.28 16.77 -0.14
N GLY A 208 29.95 16.92 1.01
CA GLY A 208 29.92 18.15 1.82
C GLY A 208 29.66 17.99 3.32
N PHE A 209 29.46 16.78 3.86
CA PHE A 209 29.35 16.57 5.32
C PHE A 209 30.49 15.70 5.83
N GLU A 210 31.55 16.32 6.34
CA GLU A 210 32.45 15.68 7.29
C GLU A 210 31.81 15.79 8.70
N PRO A 211 31.76 14.71 9.49
CA PRO A 211 31.34 14.79 10.88
C PRO A 211 32.43 15.52 11.68
N GLY A 212 32.07 16.66 12.26
CA GLY A 212 32.85 17.36 13.29
C GLY A 212 32.59 16.81 14.68
#